data_AF-A0A2T4D8Y5-F1
#
_entry.id   AF-A0A2T4D8Y5-F1
#
_cell.length_a   1.000
_cell.length_b   1.000
_cell.length_c   1.000
_cell.angle_alpha   90.00
_cell.angle_beta   90.00
_cell.angle_gamma   90.00
#
_symmetry.space_group_name_H-M   'P 1'
#
loop_
_entity.id
_entity.type
_entity.pdbx_description
1 polymer ?
#
loop_
_entity_poly.entity_id
_entity_poly.type
_entity_poly.pdbx_seq_one_letter_code
_entity_poly.pdbx_strand_id
1 'polypeptide(L)' 'MIITSVAEQDDLDQLIDDATMSHLPMFIVGKTNNGVLIAEDDWYAIQQTLLIESLVELNQTLKEGMRTPIEQCSNKLDW' A
#
# COMPACT_ATOMS: atom_id res chain seq x y z
N MET A 1 11.12 -13.19 -1.82
CA MET A 1 11.25 -12.59 -0.46
C MET A 1 12.65 -12.04 -0.36
N ILE A 2 12.80 -10.71 -0.41
CA ILE A 2 14.10 -10.05 -0.23
C ILE A 2 14.29 -9.88 1.28
N ILE A 3 15.28 -10.57 1.84
CA ILE A 3 15.68 -10.46 3.25
C ILE A 3 17.02 -9.77 3.23
N THR A 4 17.05 -8.46 3.49
CA THR A 4 18.29 -7.71 3.60
C THR A 4 18.66 -7.64 5.08
N SER A 5 19.78 -8.27 5.45
CA SER A 5 20.43 -7.91 6.71
C SER A 5 21.02 -6.52 6.54
N VAL A 6 20.79 -5.60 7.47
CA VAL A 6 21.47 -4.30 7.50
C VAL A 6 22.94 -4.55 7.83
N ALA A 7 23.68 -4.97 6.83
CA ALA A 7 25.13 -5.12 6.84
C ALA A 7 25.70 -3.88 6.17
N GLU A 8 25.51 -2.72 6.80
CA GLU A 8 26.29 -1.47 6.68
C GLU A 8 26.75 -0.95 5.29
N GLN A 9 26.29 -1.50 4.16
CA GLN A 9 26.81 -1.15 2.82
C GLN A 9 25.76 -0.85 1.74
N ASP A 10 24.46 -1.08 2.00
CA ASP A 10 23.42 -0.56 1.11
C ASP A 10 23.06 0.86 1.56
N ASP A 11 23.15 1.82 0.63
CA ASP A 11 22.75 3.20 0.87
C ASP A 11 21.24 3.22 1.18
N LEU A 12 20.85 3.86 2.28
CA LEU A 12 19.45 3.94 2.70
C LEU A 12 18.58 4.53 1.57
N ASP A 13 19.16 5.46 0.80
CA ASP A 13 18.51 6.09 -0.35
C ASP A 13 18.15 5.05 -1.42
N GLN A 14 19.04 4.10 -1.72
CA GLN A 14 18.75 3.03 -2.68
C GLN A 14 17.65 2.09 -2.18
N LEU A 15 17.63 1.78 -0.87
CA LEU A 15 16.58 0.94 -0.28
C LEU A 15 15.21 1.63 -0.35
N ILE A 16 15.17 2.95 -0.19
CA ILE A 16 13.95 3.75 -0.35
C ILE A 16 13.47 3.71 -1.81
N ASP A 17 14.38 3.92 -2.77
CA ASP A 17 14.07 3.85 -4.20
C ASP A 17 13.54 2.46 -4.59
N ASP A 18 14.20 1.39 -4.14
CA ASP A 18 13.79 0.01 -4.43
C ASP A 18 12.41 -0.32 -3.85
N ALA A 19 12.12 0.08 -2.61
CA ALA A 19 10.81 -0.10 -2.00
C ALA A 19 9.72 0.66 -2.76
N THR A 20 10.02 1.89 -3.19
CA THR A 20 9.10 2.76 -3.94
C THR A 20 8.83 2.22 -5.35
N MET A 21 9.86 1.79 -6.07
CA MET A 21 9.72 1.28 -7.44
C MET A 21 9.08 -0.10 -7.50
N SER A 22 9.31 -0.95 -6.50
CA SER A 22 8.80 -2.32 -6.49
C SER A 22 7.37 -2.44 -5.94
N HIS A 23 6.90 -1.47 -5.15
CA HIS A 23 5.67 -1.57 -4.36
C HIS A 23 5.62 -2.82 -3.48
N LEU A 24 6.78 -3.27 -2.99
CA LEU A 24 6.90 -4.45 -2.13
C LEU A 24 7.55 -4.06 -0.80
N PRO A 25 7.03 -4.56 0.34
CA PRO A 25 7.65 -4.32 1.62
C PRO A 25 9.02 -5.00 1.70
N MET A 26 10.00 -4.29 2.22
CA MET A 26 11.34 -4.81 2.48
C MET A 26 11.52 -5.10 3.97
N PHE A 27 12.00 -6.30 4.30
CA PHE A 27 12.20 -6.71 5.69
C PHE A 27 13.64 -6.45 6.11
N ILE A 28 13.78 -5.59 7.12
CA ILE A 28 15.05 -5.22 7.74
C ILE A 28 15.24 -6.10 8.97
N VAL A 29 16.20 -7.02 8.92
CA VAL A 29 16.51 -7.91 10.05
C VAL A 29 17.66 -7.33 10.85
N GLY A 30 17.38 -6.93 12.10
CA GLY A 30 18.38 -6.44 13.03
C GLY A 30 18.80 -7.51 14.05
N LYS A 31 19.86 -7.22 14.82
CA LYS A 31 20.36 -8.14 15.86
C LYS A 31 19.39 -8.32 17.04
N THR A 32 18.55 -7.32 17.30
CA THR A 32 17.61 -7.31 18.44
C THR A 32 16.16 -7.22 17.99
N ASN A 33 15.89 -6.42 16.95
CA ASN A 33 14.54 -6.17 16.44
C ASN A 33 14.56 -6.20 14.91
N ASN A 34 13.37 -6.41 14.33
CA ASN A 34 13.15 -6.32 12.90
C ASN A 34 12.34 -5.06 12.57
N GLY A 35 12.54 -4.54 11.36
CA GLY A 35 11.77 -3.44 10.78
C GLY A 35 11.19 -3.84 9.43
N VAL A 36 10.25 -3.04 8.96
CA VAL A 36 9.71 -3.14 7.60
C VAL A 36 9.80 -1.75 6.97
N LEU A 37 10.39 -1.67 5.78
CA LEU A 37 10.37 -0.48 4.94
C LEU A 37 9.27 -0.66 3.89
N ILE A 38 8.42 0.35 3.76
CA ILE A 38 7.28 0.39 2.84
C ILE A 38 7.31 1.76 2.18
N ALA A 39 6.98 1.83 0.88
CA ALA A 39 6.81 3.10 0.19
C ALA A 39 5.74 3.96 0.88
N GLU A 40 5.89 5.28 0.85
CA GLU A 40 4.93 6.21 1.47
C GLU A 40 3.53 6.04 0.88
N ASP A 41 3.42 5.97 -0.44
CA ASP A 41 2.15 5.81 -1.15
C ASP A 41 1.44 4.49 -0.76
N ASP A 42 2.21 3.40 -0.66
CA ASP A 42 1.69 2.10 -0.23
C ASP A 42 1.24 2.13 1.24
N TRP A 43 1.97 2.83 2.11
CA TRP A 43 1.57 3.04 3.49
C TRP A 43 0.23 3.78 3.58
N TYR A 44 0.05 4.86 2.81
CA TYR A 44 -1.23 5.56 2.74
C TYR A 44 -2.36 4.67 2.20
N ALA A 45 -2.10 3.89 1.17
CA ALA A 45 -3.09 2.95 0.61
C ALA A 45 -3.52 1.88 1.63
N ILE A 46 -2.58 1.35 2.42
CA ILE A 46 -2.86 0.43 3.53
C ILE A 46 -3.76 1.10 4.57
N GLN A 47 -3.42 2.32 5.00
CA GLN A 47 -4.22 3.07 5.98
C GLN A 47 -5.64 3.36 5.48
N GLN A 48 -5.79 3.76 4.21
CA GLN A 48 -7.10 3.98 3.60
C GLN A 48 -7.93 2.69 3.57
N THR A 49 -7.33 1.57 3.18
CA THR A 49 -8.01 0.27 3.12
C THR A 49 -8.49 -0.16 4.50
N LEU A 50 -7.64 -0.03 5.53
CA LEU A 50 -8.01 -0.32 6.91
C LEU A 50 -9.15 0.58 7.41
N LEU A 51 -9.13 1.87 7.04
CA LEU A 51 -10.21 2.79 7.37
C LEU A 51 -11.53 2.39 6.70
N ILE A 52 -11.52 2.06 5.41
CA ILE A 52 -12.71 1.63 4.68
C ILE A 52 -13.28 0.35 5.27
N GLU A 53 -12.46 -0.67 5.54
CA GLU A 53 -12.90 -1.91 6.18
C GLU A 53 -13.48 -1.68 7.58
N SER A 54 -13.00 -0.67 8.32
CA SER A 54 -13.55 -0.32 9.63
C SER A 54 -14.95 0.34 9.56
N LEU A 55 -15.36 0.83 8.39
CA LEU A 55 -16.64 1.50 8.16
C LEU A 55 -17.53 0.63 7.27
N VAL A 56 -18.35 -0.21 7.91
CA VAL A 56 -19.20 -1.22 7.24
C VAL A 56 -20.00 -0.64 6.06
N GLU A 57 -20.60 0.53 6.23
CA GLU A 57 -21.41 1.19 5.18
C GLU A 57 -20.54 1.57 3.97
N LEU A 58 -19.38 2.17 4.20
CA LEU A 58 -18.48 2.59 3.12
C LEU A 58 -17.93 1.40 2.33
N ASN A 59 -17.57 0.33 3.04
CA ASN A 59 -17.12 -0.92 2.43
C ASN A 59 -18.18 -1.54 1.50
N GLN A 60 -19.45 -1.53 1.94
CA GLN A 60 -20.57 -2.03 1.15
C GLN A 60 -20.79 -1.20 -0.11
N THR A 61 -20.85 0.14 0.00
CA THR A 61 -21.03 1.02 -1.16
C THR A 61 -19.90 0.89 -2.18
N LEU A 62 -18.65 0.76 -1.73
CA LEU A 62 -17.51 0.54 -2.63
C LEU A 62 -17.62 -0.81 -3.37
N LYS A 63 -17.97 -1.89 -2.66
CA LYS A 63 -18.18 -3.21 -3.28
C LYS A 63 -19.33 -3.21 -4.27
N GLU A 64 -20.41 -2.48 -3.99
CA GLU A 64 -21.51 -2.29 -4.91
C GLU A 64 -21.05 -1.57 -6.18
N GLY A 65 -20.39 -0.41 -6.03
CA GLY A 65 -19.86 0.37 -7.15
C GLY A 65 -18.85 -0.40 -8.01
N MET A 66 -17.97 -1.21 -7.41
CA MET A 66 -17.03 -2.07 -8.14
C MET A 66 -17.71 -3.19 -8.95
N ARG A 67 -18.93 -3.60 -8.57
CA ARG A 67 -19.72 -4.63 -9.26
C ARG A 67 -20.69 -4.03 -10.28
N THR A 68 -20.89 -2.72 -10.26
CA THR A 68 -21.72 -2.01 -11.24
C THR A 68 -21.09 -2.13 -12.63
N PRO A 69 -21.82 -2.67 -13.63
CA PRO A 69 -21.36 -2.69 -15.02
C PRO A 69 -21.11 -1.26 -15.53
N ILE A 70 -20.12 -1.09 -16.40
CA ILE A 70 -19.74 0.22 -16.95
C ILE A 70 -20.93 0.90 -17.66
N GLU A 71 -21.83 0.12 -18.26
CA GLU A 71 -23.02 0.62 -18.96
C GLU A 71 -24.04 1.29 -18.02
N GLN A 72 -23.95 1.01 -16.71
CA GLN A 72 -24.79 1.60 -15.68
C GLN A 72 -24.11 2.78 -14.97
N CYS A 73 -22.83 3.03 -15.24
CA CYS A 73 -22.12 4.19 -14.72
C CYS A 73 -22.59 5.47 -15.42
N SER A 74 -22.68 6.58 -14.68
CA SER A 74 -22.99 7.88 -15.29
C SER A 74 -21.92 8.25 -16.33
N ASN A 75 -22.36 8.65 -17.52
CA ASN A 75 -21.50 9.18 -18.57
C ASN A 75 -21.39 10.72 -18.54
N LYS A 76 -21.96 11.34 -17.51
CA LYS A 76 -21.92 12.79 -17.27
C LYS A 76 -21.44 13.04 -15.85
N LEU A 77 -20.51 13.98 -15.73
CA LEU A 77 -20.15 14.54 -14.43
C LEU A 77 -21.26 15.54 -14.06
N ASP A 78 -21.81 15.40 -12.86
CA ASP A 78 -22.89 16.27 -12.35
C ASP A 78 -22.38 17.62 -11.81
N TRP A 79 -21.10 17.92 -12.02
CA TRP A 79 -20.42 19.12 -11.54
C TRP A 79 -19.83 19.94 -12.69
#